data_AF-A0A6A7LLV8-F1
#
_entry.id   AF-A0A6A7LLV8-F1
#
_cell.length_a   1.000
_cell.length_b   1.000
_cell.length_c   1.000
_cell.angle_alpha   90.00
_cell.angle_beta   90.00
_cell.angle_gamma   90.00
#
_symmetry.space_group_name_H-M   'P 1'
#
loop_
_entity.id
_entity.type
_entity.pdbx_description
1 polymer ?
#
loop_
_entity_poly.entity_id
_entity_poly.type
_entity_poly.pdbx_seq_one_letter_code
_entity_poly.pdbx_strand_id
1 'polypeptide(L)'
;MTVFNNYDQRSSDILLAQSDQRNTRNVFSGPGNIEGRDSFSAIGQISSLVITVPDSDFNITNAFKVILTGEWNLSVRNGSVTNFDVNFLASPMDGRGTHVHQISNFKPYDNDTPIRLSEDNSVVIHETADIKINGVIIWDQADISISISKDKIFNIDPDDRDTENHFGDQQV
;
A
#
# COMPACT_ATOMS: atom_id res chain seq x y z
N MET A 1 9.86 -6.95 -13.71
CA MET A 1 9.19 -5.88 -14.46
C MET A 1 7.77 -6.33 -14.65
N THR A 2 6.86 -5.91 -13.77
CA THR A 2 5.44 -6.24 -13.90
C THR A 2 4.82 -5.12 -14.70
N VAL A 3 4.33 -5.44 -15.90
CA VAL A 3 3.56 -4.54 -16.74
C VAL A 3 2.09 -4.86 -16.46
N PHE A 4 1.37 -3.94 -15.84
CA PHE A 4 -0.07 -4.10 -15.64
C PHE A 4 -0.80 -3.60 -16.88
N ASN A 5 -1.26 -4.54 -17.72
CA ASN A 5 -2.35 -4.33 -18.64
C ASN A 5 -3.48 -5.24 -18.17
N ASN A 6 -4.58 -4.68 -17.68
CA ASN A 6 -5.89 -5.32 -17.76
C ASN A 6 -6.99 -4.27 -17.59
N TYR A 7 -7.69 -4.02 -18.69
CA TYR A 7 -9.06 -3.53 -18.66
C TYR A 7 -9.92 -4.56 -17.90
N ASP A 8 -10.84 -4.05 -17.09
CA ASP A 8 -11.94 -4.79 -16.43
C ASP A 8 -11.65 -5.36 -15.02
N GLN A 9 -11.22 -4.48 -14.12
CA GLN A 9 -11.75 -4.22 -12.76
C GLN A 9 -10.88 -3.08 -12.19
N ARG A 10 -11.48 -1.92 -11.88
CA ARG A 10 -10.76 -0.68 -11.53
C ARG A 10 -10.10 -0.79 -10.16
N SER A 11 -8.95 -1.46 -10.12
CA SER A 11 -8.00 -1.45 -9.02
C SER A 11 -6.64 -1.55 -9.68
N SER A 12 -5.93 -0.44 -9.71
CA SER A 12 -4.59 -0.31 -10.26
C SER A 12 -3.64 -0.18 -9.08
N ASP A 13 -3.04 -1.31 -8.68
CA ASP A 13 -2.03 -1.38 -7.63
C ASP A 13 -1.06 -0.19 -7.69
N ILE A 14 -1.17 0.70 -6.71
CA ILE A 14 -0.48 2.00 -6.73
C ILE A 14 1.00 1.83 -6.37
N LEU A 15 1.29 0.84 -5.52
CA LEU A 15 2.58 0.72 -4.84
C LEU A 15 2.94 -0.73 -4.58
N LEU A 16 4.01 -1.19 -5.25
CA LEU A 16 4.70 -2.42 -4.87
C LEU A 16 5.90 -2.06 -3.98
N ALA A 17 5.85 -2.53 -2.74
CA ALA A 17 6.94 -2.39 -1.79
C ALA A 17 7.39 -3.77 -1.28
N GLN A 18 8.66 -3.85 -0.88
CA GLN A 18 9.20 -5.06 -0.25
C GLN A 18 9.22 -4.88 1.26
N SER A 19 8.82 -5.92 2.00
CA SER A 19 9.03 -5.97 3.44
C SER A 19 10.52 -6.09 3.76
N ASP A 20 10.99 -5.39 4.79
CA ASP A 20 12.33 -5.62 5.34
C ASP A 20 12.27 -6.82 6.27
N GLN A 21 12.72 -7.97 5.76
CA GLN A 21 12.76 -9.21 6.51
C GLN A 21 13.75 -9.18 7.69
N ARG A 22 14.59 -8.14 7.82
CA ARG A 22 15.53 -8.01 8.93
C ARG A 22 14.87 -7.61 10.25
N ASN A 23 13.61 -7.19 10.24
CA ASN A 23 12.92 -6.68 11.43
C ASN A 23 11.50 -7.23 11.65
N THR A 24 11.10 -8.30 10.95
CA THR A 24 9.83 -9.00 11.21
C THR A 24 9.95 -9.81 12.51
N ARG A 25 9.65 -9.18 13.64
CA ARG A 25 9.51 -9.89 14.92
C ARG A 25 8.16 -10.60 14.95
N ASN A 26 8.14 -11.82 14.46
CA ASN A 26 7.10 -12.78 14.80
C ASN A 26 7.25 -13.15 16.28
N VAL A 27 6.61 -12.40 17.17
CA VAL A 27 6.55 -12.75 18.60
C VAL A 27 5.50 -13.85 18.76
N PHE A 28 5.89 -15.09 18.44
CA PHE A 28 5.11 -16.27 18.76
C PHE A 28 5.33 -16.63 20.24
N SER A 29 4.31 -16.46 21.07
CA SER A 29 4.28 -17.03 22.42
C SER A 29 3.27 -18.16 22.49
N GLY A 30 3.75 -19.41 22.34
CA GLY A 30 3.01 -20.60 22.80
C GLY A 30 2.93 -21.75 21.79
N PRO A 31 3.07 -23.02 22.24
CA PRO A 31 2.93 -24.18 21.38
C PRO A 31 1.44 -24.57 21.25
N GLY A 32 0.95 -24.63 20.01
CA GLY A 32 -0.29 -25.33 19.66
C GLY A 32 -1.58 -24.52 19.86
N ASN A 33 -1.93 -23.68 18.87
CA ASN A 33 -3.29 -23.45 18.37
C ASN A 33 -3.21 -22.52 17.15
N ILE A 34 -4.05 -22.76 16.14
CA ILE A 34 -4.21 -21.89 14.95
C ILE A 34 -4.74 -20.49 15.33
N GLU A 35 -5.02 -20.25 16.61
CA GLU A 35 -5.51 -19.01 17.20
C GLU A 35 -4.43 -17.92 17.46
N GLY A 36 -3.16 -18.14 17.07
CA GLY A 36 -2.04 -17.24 17.42
C GLY A 36 -1.50 -16.33 16.31
N ARG A 37 -2.25 -16.05 15.23
CA ARG A 37 -1.81 -15.24 14.07
C ARG A 37 -2.48 -13.87 13.95
N ASP A 38 -3.03 -13.37 15.05
CA ASP A 38 -3.73 -12.08 15.12
C ASP A 38 -2.84 -10.91 15.59
N SER A 39 -1.55 -11.18 15.84
CA SER A 39 -0.59 -10.19 16.30
C SER A 39 0.72 -10.32 15.51
N PHE A 40 1.04 -9.29 14.72
CA PHE A 40 2.23 -9.28 13.86
C PHE A 40 2.65 -7.84 13.54
N SER A 41 3.88 -7.68 13.04
CA SER A 41 4.36 -6.39 12.56
C SER A 41 5.25 -6.56 11.34
N ALA A 42 5.15 -5.62 10.43
CA ALA A 42 5.97 -5.54 9.22
C ALA A 42 6.34 -4.08 8.94
N ILE A 43 7.55 -3.89 8.44
CA ILE A 43 8.04 -2.60 7.95
C ILE A 43 8.68 -2.85 6.59
N GLY A 44 8.82 -1.83 5.76
CA GLY A 44 9.49 -1.99 4.49
C GLY A 44 9.78 -0.69 3.77
N GLN A 45 10.50 -0.81 2.67
CA GLN A 45 10.85 0.31 1.80
C GLN A 45 10.01 0.27 0.54
N ILE A 46 9.55 1.44 0.13
CA ILE A 46 9.01 1.71 -1.19
C ILE A 46 10.19 2.07 -2.10
N SER A 47 10.33 1.31 -3.17
CA SER A 47 11.30 1.57 -4.23
C SER A 47 10.69 1.08 -5.54
N SER A 48 9.84 1.92 -6.12
CA SER A 48 9.02 1.58 -7.27
C SER A 48 9.25 2.55 -8.43
N LEU A 49 9.14 2.03 -9.65
CA LEU A 49 9.05 2.81 -10.87
C LEU A 49 7.66 2.60 -11.46
N VAL A 50 6.89 3.68 -11.49
CA VAL A 50 5.56 3.71 -12.09
C VAL A 50 5.67 4.27 -13.51
N ILE A 51 5.03 3.59 -14.46
CA ILE A 51 5.06 3.95 -15.89
C ILE A 51 3.63 3.95 -16.41
N THR A 52 3.13 5.13 -16.80
CA THR A 52 1.80 5.28 -17.39
C THR A 52 1.90 5.11 -18.90
N VAL A 53 1.18 4.12 -19.44
CA VAL A 53 1.15 3.82 -20.88
C VAL A 53 -0.28 4.02 -21.37
N PRO A 54 -0.55 5.06 -22.18
CA PRO A 54 -1.93 5.45 -22.53
C PRO A 54 -2.61 4.51 -23.53
N ASP A 55 -1.85 3.81 -24.38
CA ASP A 55 -2.37 2.87 -25.37
C ASP A 55 -1.34 1.78 -25.72
N SER A 56 -1.78 0.71 -26.36
CA SER A 56 -0.94 -0.48 -26.62
C SER A 56 0.19 -0.24 -27.62
N ASP A 57 0.07 0.76 -28.50
CA ASP A 57 1.05 1.08 -29.55
C ASP A 57 2.00 2.21 -29.11
N PHE A 58 1.86 2.67 -27.88
CA PHE A 58 2.60 3.79 -27.34
C PHE A 58 4.10 3.47 -27.24
N ASN A 59 4.95 4.37 -27.75
CA ASN A 59 6.39 4.23 -27.62
C ASN A 59 6.81 4.47 -26.15
N ILE A 60 7.15 3.39 -25.44
CA ILE A 60 7.53 3.37 -24.02
C ILE A 60 8.65 4.35 -23.66
N THR A 61 9.51 4.74 -24.62
CA THR A 61 10.54 5.75 -24.35
C THR A 61 9.94 7.09 -23.97
N ASN A 62 8.76 7.41 -24.52
CA ASN A 62 8.04 8.66 -24.29
C ASN A 62 7.11 8.59 -23.07
N ALA A 63 7.04 7.44 -22.39
CA ALA A 63 6.10 7.24 -21.30
C ALA A 63 6.43 8.18 -20.16
N PHE A 64 5.38 8.69 -19.52
CA PHE A 64 5.51 9.41 -18.28
C PHE A 64 5.90 8.43 -17.16
N LYS A 65 6.89 8.81 -16.36
CA LYS A 65 7.56 7.92 -15.41
C LYS A 65 7.72 8.63 -14.07
N VAL A 66 7.33 7.93 -13.00
CA VAL A 66 7.45 8.43 -11.63
C VAL A 66 8.26 7.45 -10.82
N ILE A 67 9.23 7.98 -10.08
CA ILE A 67 9.98 7.24 -9.07
C ILE A 67 9.24 7.43 -7.74
N LEU A 68 8.86 6.33 -7.12
CA LEU A 68 8.28 6.31 -5.77
C LEU A 68 9.32 5.76 -4.80
N THR A 69 9.66 6.54 -3.77
CA THR A 69 10.61 6.11 -2.74
C THR A 69 10.19 6.54 -1.35
N GLY A 70 10.28 5.63 -0.39
CA GLY A 70 9.78 5.90 0.96
C GLY A 70 9.76 4.66 1.81
N GLU A 71 8.95 4.70 2.86
CA GLU A 71 8.84 3.64 3.85
C GLU A 71 7.38 3.43 4.24
N TRP A 72 7.10 2.23 4.74
CA TRP A 72 5.81 1.86 5.30
C TRP A 72 6.01 0.99 6.54
N ASN A 73 5.00 0.99 7.41
CA ASN A 73 4.92 0.07 8.53
C ASN A 73 3.47 -0.30 8.83
N LEU A 74 3.29 -1.52 9.34
CA LEU A 74 2.01 -2.07 9.80
C LEU A 74 2.26 -2.86 11.09
N SER A 75 1.45 -2.61 12.11
CA SER A 75 1.42 -3.40 13.34
C SER A 75 -0.02 -3.77 13.67
N VAL A 76 -0.28 -5.08 13.77
CA VAL A 76 -1.56 -5.64 14.20
C VAL A 76 -1.37 -6.29 15.56
N ARG A 77 -2.29 -6.06 16.48
CA ARG A 77 -2.29 -6.67 17.81
C ARG A 77 -3.70 -7.11 18.17
N ASN A 78 -3.84 -8.37 18.57
CA ASN A 78 -5.12 -9.00 18.92
C ASN A 78 -6.20 -8.80 17.84
N GLY A 79 -5.80 -8.84 16.57
CA GLY A 79 -6.68 -8.70 15.42
C GLY A 79 -7.02 -7.27 15.01
N SER A 80 -6.42 -6.25 15.62
CA SER A 80 -6.67 -4.84 15.28
C SER A 80 -5.38 -4.15 14.84
N VAL A 81 -5.48 -3.29 13.82
CA VAL A 81 -4.37 -2.39 13.45
C VAL A 81 -4.11 -1.43 14.61
N THR A 82 -2.87 -1.39 15.08
CA THR A 82 -2.42 -0.50 16.16
C THR A 82 -1.45 0.57 15.68
N ASN A 83 -0.82 0.33 14.54
CA ASN A 83 0.04 1.31 13.89
C ASN A 83 0.03 1.02 12.39
N PHE A 84 -0.21 2.06 11.59
CA PHE A 84 -0.03 2.02 10.16
C PHE A 84 0.35 3.42 9.69
N ASP A 85 1.49 3.51 9.01
CA ASP A 85 1.97 4.76 8.45
C ASP A 85 2.75 4.45 7.16
N VAL A 86 2.47 5.25 6.14
CA VAL A 86 3.15 5.22 4.84
C VAL A 86 3.60 6.61 4.52
N ASN A 87 4.85 6.77 4.07
CA ASN A 87 5.41 8.06 3.71
C ASN A 87 6.36 7.87 2.53
N PHE A 88 6.04 8.45 1.37
CA PHE A 88 6.86 8.33 0.18
C PHE A 88 6.88 9.61 -0.66
N LEU A 89 8.04 9.86 -1.26
CA LEU A 89 8.25 10.84 -2.31
C LEU A 89 7.75 10.27 -3.64
N ALA A 90 6.96 11.05 -4.36
CA ALA A 90 6.70 10.87 -5.77
C ALA A 90 7.52 11.90 -6.55
N SER A 91 8.36 11.44 -7.47
CA SER A 91 9.17 12.29 -8.34
C SER A 91 9.04 11.86 -9.79
N PRO A 92 8.45 12.70 -10.66
CA PRO A 92 8.61 12.56 -12.09
C PRO A 92 10.10 12.51 -12.49
N MET A 93 10.42 11.79 -13.56
CA MET A 93 11.81 11.61 -14.01
C MET A 93 12.50 12.91 -14.47
N ASP A 94 11.73 13.93 -14.82
CA ASP A 94 12.26 15.26 -15.15
C ASP A 94 12.52 16.14 -13.90
N GLY A 95 12.18 15.62 -12.71
CA GLY A 95 12.38 16.26 -11.41
C GLY A 95 11.41 17.41 -11.11
N ARG A 96 10.39 17.65 -11.94
CA ARG A 96 9.38 18.68 -11.70
C ARG A 96 8.18 18.10 -10.94
N GLY A 97 7.48 18.93 -10.18
CA GLY A 97 6.24 18.50 -9.52
C GLY A 97 6.42 17.46 -8.41
N THR A 98 7.63 17.32 -7.86
CA THR A 98 7.90 16.39 -6.75
C THR A 98 7.06 16.73 -5.52
N HIS A 99 6.50 15.71 -4.86
CA HIS A 99 5.71 15.88 -3.66
C HIS A 99 5.75 14.61 -2.81
N VAL A 100 5.35 14.75 -1.55
CA VAL A 100 5.31 13.64 -0.60
C VAL A 100 3.87 13.22 -0.38
N HIS A 101 3.59 11.93 -0.51
CA HIS A 101 2.36 11.32 -0.04
C HIS A 101 2.56 10.75 1.35
N GLN A 102 1.58 10.95 2.23
CA GLN A 102 1.51 10.25 3.50
C GLN A 102 0.14 9.60 3.68
N ILE A 103 0.10 8.41 4.27
CA ILE A 103 -1.14 7.73 4.62
C ILE A 103 -1.06 7.37 6.09
N SER A 104 -2.07 7.78 6.85
CA SER A 104 -2.06 7.72 8.32
C SER A 104 -3.49 7.68 8.86
N ASN A 105 -3.65 7.59 10.18
CA ASN A 105 -4.96 7.62 10.84
C ASN A 105 -5.90 6.51 10.36
N PHE A 106 -5.37 5.29 10.28
CA PHE A 106 -6.14 4.09 9.97
C PHE A 106 -7.29 3.90 10.95
N LYS A 107 -8.49 3.66 10.45
CA LYS A 107 -9.67 3.41 11.28
C LYS A 107 -10.42 2.17 10.81
N PRO A 108 -10.71 1.23 11.74
CA PRO A 108 -11.47 0.05 11.44
C PRO A 108 -12.90 0.37 10.97
N TYR A 109 -13.51 -0.44 10.11
CA TYR A 109 -14.95 -0.40 9.91
C TYR A 109 -15.69 -0.91 11.17
N ASP A 110 -16.92 -0.43 11.37
CA ASP A 110 -17.71 -0.67 12.60
C ASP A 110 -18.07 -2.15 12.89
N ASN A 111 -17.73 -3.09 12.00
CA ASN A 111 -18.01 -4.53 12.17
C ASN A 111 -16.84 -5.44 11.73
N ASP A 112 -15.60 -4.96 11.84
CA ASP A 112 -14.49 -5.73 11.31
C ASP A 112 -14.24 -7.06 12.01
N THR A 113 -14.03 -8.07 11.16
CA THR A 113 -13.52 -9.36 11.62
C THR A 113 -12.06 -9.18 12.07
N PRO A 114 -11.63 -9.83 13.17
CA PRO A 114 -10.24 -9.74 13.61
C PRO A 114 -9.26 -10.10 12.50
N ILE A 115 -8.31 -9.22 12.24
CA ILE A 115 -7.25 -9.39 11.23
C ILE A 115 -6.35 -10.55 11.63
N ARG A 116 -6.10 -11.48 10.70
CA ARG A 116 -5.25 -12.66 10.94
C ARG A 116 -4.38 -12.93 9.73
N LEU A 117 -3.13 -13.29 9.97
CA LEU A 117 -2.27 -13.85 8.92
C LEU A 117 -2.79 -15.24 8.54
N SER A 118 -2.89 -15.50 7.24
CA SER A 118 -3.07 -16.84 6.68
C SER A 118 -1.87 -17.73 6.99
N GLU A 119 -2.00 -19.04 6.74
CA GLU A 119 -0.92 -20.01 6.95
C GLU A 119 0.36 -19.68 6.17
N ASP A 120 0.22 -19.09 4.98
CA ASP A 120 1.32 -18.69 4.11
C ASP A 120 1.88 -17.29 4.42
N ASN A 121 1.51 -16.68 5.56
CA ASN A 121 1.92 -15.33 5.97
C ASN A 121 1.41 -14.23 5.03
N SER A 122 0.22 -14.43 4.47
CA SER A 122 -0.50 -13.40 3.71
C SER A 122 -1.60 -12.77 4.56
N VAL A 123 -1.97 -11.53 4.25
CA VAL A 123 -3.13 -10.86 4.85
C VAL A 123 -3.67 -9.82 3.88
N VAL A 124 -4.99 -9.64 3.89
CA VAL A 124 -5.66 -8.51 3.23
C VAL A 124 -6.43 -7.75 4.31
N ILE A 125 -6.32 -6.43 4.30
CA ILE A 125 -6.92 -5.52 5.27
C ILE A 125 -7.64 -4.44 4.45
N HIS A 126 -8.91 -4.21 4.73
CA HIS A 126 -9.69 -3.13 4.12
C HIS A 126 -10.13 -2.22 5.25
N GLU A 127 -9.79 -0.93 5.18
CA GLU A 127 -10.13 0.05 6.21
C GLU A 127 -10.19 1.46 5.61
N THR A 128 -10.43 2.47 6.43
CA THR A 128 -10.32 3.87 6.03
C THR A 128 -9.03 4.52 6.55
N ALA A 129 -8.48 5.49 5.82
CA ALA A 129 -7.35 6.30 6.28
C ALA A 129 -7.35 7.72 5.69
N ASP A 130 -6.59 8.60 6.32
CA ASP A 130 -6.32 9.93 5.77
C ASP A 130 -5.13 9.87 4.82
N ILE A 131 -5.31 10.40 3.61
CA ILE A 131 -4.27 10.53 2.59
C ILE A 131 -3.88 12.01 2.48
N LYS A 132 -2.59 12.27 2.62
CA LYS A 132 -2.00 13.61 2.65
C LYS A 132 -1.04 13.81 1.49
N ILE A 133 -0.99 15.04 0.99
CA ILE A 133 0.04 15.52 0.08
C ILE A 133 0.76 16.67 0.74
N ASN A 134 2.09 16.55 0.88
CA ASN A 134 2.96 17.52 1.54
C ASN A 134 2.45 17.90 2.95
N GLY A 135 1.94 16.93 3.70
CA GLY A 135 1.41 17.11 5.06
C GLY A 135 -0.02 17.65 5.15
N VAL A 136 -0.65 18.00 4.04
CA VAL A 136 -2.04 18.48 3.99
C VAL A 136 -2.96 17.30 3.66
N ILE A 137 -4.01 17.08 4.46
CA ILE A 137 -5.03 16.06 4.16
C ILE A 137 -5.77 16.49 2.89
N ILE A 138 -5.72 15.64 1.87
CA ILE A 138 -6.42 15.83 0.59
C ILE A 138 -7.67 14.97 0.55
N TRP A 139 -7.57 13.73 1.02
CA TRP A 139 -8.69 12.81 1.17
C TRP A 139 -8.75 12.34 2.62
N ASP A 140 -9.84 12.63 3.29
CA ASP A 140 -10.12 12.20 4.66
C ASP A 140 -10.90 10.89 4.65
N GLN A 141 -10.48 9.93 5.49
CA GLN A 141 -11.16 8.64 5.64
C GLN A 141 -11.45 7.89 4.32
N ALA A 142 -10.53 7.97 3.33
CA ALA A 142 -10.66 7.22 2.09
C ALA A 142 -10.56 5.71 2.36
N ASP A 143 -11.41 4.92 1.70
CA ASP A 143 -11.34 3.46 1.70
C ASP A 143 -10.01 3.03 1.06
N ILE A 144 -9.26 2.15 1.75
CA ILE A 144 -7.99 1.63 1.26
C ILE A 144 -7.87 0.13 1.49
N SER A 145 -7.26 -0.55 0.53
CA SER A 145 -6.95 -1.98 0.58
C SER A 145 -5.45 -2.17 0.78
N ILE A 146 -5.06 -2.90 1.81
CA ILE A 146 -3.68 -3.34 2.04
C ILE A 146 -3.61 -4.84 1.81
N SER A 147 -2.56 -5.30 1.14
CA SER A 147 -2.20 -6.70 1.20
C SER A 147 -0.71 -6.90 1.50
N ILE A 148 -0.44 -7.92 2.31
CA ILE A 148 0.89 -8.51 2.40
C ILE A 148 0.76 -9.91 1.82
N SER A 149 1.56 -10.23 0.80
CA SER A 149 1.62 -11.57 0.22
C SER A 149 2.89 -12.28 0.65
N LYS A 150 2.71 -13.43 1.31
CA LYS A 150 3.78 -14.34 1.73
C LYS A 150 4.94 -13.64 2.40
N ASP A 151 4.66 -12.78 3.38
CA ASP A 151 5.63 -11.97 4.12
C ASP A 151 6.61 -11.11 3.30
N LYS A 152 6.37 -10.90 2.00
CA LYS A 152 7.35 -10.32 1.06
C LYS A 152 6.88 -9.08 0.33
N ILE A 153 5.68 -9.16 -0.23
CA ILE A 153 5.14 -8.11 -1.09
C ILE A 153 4.11 -7.35 -0.28
N PHE A 154 4.30 -6.04 -0.16
CA PHE A 154 3.29 -5.13 0.36
C PHE A 154 2.69 -4.37 -0.80
N ASN A 155 1.37 -4.36 -0.86
CA ASN A 155 0.57 -3.56 -1.77
C ASN A 155 -0.39 -2.67 -0.97
N ILE A 156 -0.59 -1.46 -1.46
CA ILE A 156 -1.61 -0.55 -0.96
C ILE A 156 -2.36 0.05 -2.15
N ASP A 157 -3.69 0.07 -2.03
CA ASP A 157 -4.61 0.47 -3.07
C ASP A 157 -5.76 1.31 -2.48
N PRO A 158 -5.62 2.65 -2.44
CA PRO A 158 -6.74 3.55 -2.24
C PRO A 158 -7.87 3.39 -3.26
N ASP A 159 -9.13 3.48 -2.81
CA ASP A 159 -10.30 3.45 -3.68
C ASP A 159 -10.27 4.66 -4.65
N ASP A 160 -10.42 4.36 -5.94
CA ASP A 160 -10.39 5.36 -6.99
C ASP A 160 -11.49 6.42 -6.86
N ARG A 161 -12.68 6.06 -6.35
CA ARG A 161 -13.78 7.03 -6.22
C ARG A 161 -13.50 8.01 -5.08
N ASP A 162 -13.00 7.50 -3.97
CA ASP A 162 -12.65 8.33 -2.81
C ASP A 162 -11.46 9.24 -3.10
N THR A 163 -10.57 8.82 -3.99
CA THR A 163 -9.37 9.57 -4.39
C THR A 163 -9.50 10.31 -5.73
N GLU A 164 -10.71 10.46 -6.26
CA GLU A 164 -10.99 11.14 -7.53
C GLU A 164 -10.17 10.59 -8.73
N ASN A 165 -9.83 9.31 -8.70
CA ASN A 165 -8.94 8.58 -9.62
C ASN A 165 -7.52 9.13 -9.68
N HIS A 166 -7.08 9.89 -8.66
CA HIS A 166 -5.73 10.47 -8.62
C HIS A 166 -4.65 9.42 -8.82
N PHE A 167 -4.85 8.23 -8.25
CA PHE A 167 -3.92 7.13 -8.36
C PHE A 167 -4.24 6.14 -9.49
N GLY A 168 -5.48 6.10 -9.99
CA GLY A 168 -5.92 5.22 -11.08
C GLY A 168 -5.63 5.76 -12.48
N ASP A 169 -5.64 7.09 -12.66
CA ASP A 169 -5.38 7.72 -13.96
C ASP A 169 -3.90 8.12 -14.16
N GLN A 170 -3.06 7.92 -13.13
CA GLN A 170 -1.60 8.16 -13.05
C GLN A 170 -1.06 9.24 -13.99
N GLN A 171 -1.69 10.41 -13.96
CA GLN A 171 -1.12 11.69 -14.33
C GLN A 171 -0.83 12.41 -13.02
N VAL A 172 0.39 12.29 -12.48
CA VAL A 172 0.80 13.14 -11.35
C VAL A 172 1.03 14.57 -11.80
#